data_AF-A0A3A3HCS0-F1
#
_entry.id   AF-A0A3A3HCS0-F1
#
_cell.length_a   1.000
_cell.length_b   1.000
_cell.length_c   1.000
_cell.angle_alpha   90.00
_cell.angle_beta   90.00
_cell.angle_gamma   90.00
#
_symmetry.space_group_name_H-M   'P 1'
#
loop_
_entity.id
_entity.type
_entity.pdbx_description
1 polymer ?
#
loop_
_entity_poly.entity_id
_entity_poly.type
_entity_poly.pdbx_seq_one_letter_code
_entity_poly.pdbx_strand_id
1 'polypeptide(L)'
;MKIDLDRGVHIRRHQDMGGMHVYMYADTPGVYLNEDGVRLPEAIAEGAGYPVAEHARARLKKERMDAAIAEVEAQLDIATEGAVLAARGGYQVLSSGANRAKVIDDTGALLTPVPIPHHEAMALLALLVPEDA
;
A
#
# COMPACT_ATOMS: atom_id res chain seq x y z
N MET A 1 -23.49 0.66 -15.65
CA MET A 1 -22.98 -0.33 -14.68
C MET A 1 -23.80 -0.13 -13.42
N LYS A 2 -24.66 -1.08 -13.05
CA LYS A 2 -25.62 -0.84 -11.96
C LYS A 2 -24.92 -0.68 -10.61
N ILE A 3 -25.49 0.12 -9.70
CA ILE A 3 -24.95 0.34 -8.34
C ILE A 3 -24.85 -1.00 -7.60
N ASP A 4 -23.69 -1.24 -6.97
CA ASP A 4 -23.44 -2.40 -6.13
C ASP A 4 -23.96 -2.14 -4.70
N LEU A 5 -25.12 -2.72 -4.37
CA LEU A 5 -25.76 -2.51 -3.08
C LEU A 5 -25.05 -3.25 -1.93
N ASP A 6 -24.29 -4.32 -2.24
CA ASP A 6 -23.63 -5.15 -1.23
C ASP A 6 -22.39 -4.45 -0.64
N ARG A 7 -21.82 -3.50 -1.38
CA ARG A 7 -20.70 -2.63 -0.94
C ARG A 7 -21.09 -1.65 0.17
N GLY A 8 -22.38 -1.51 0.46
CA GLY A 8 -22.91 -0.49 1.37
C GLY A 8 -23.01 0.86 0.67
N VAL A 9 -24.24 1.35 0.52
CA VAL A 9 -24.53 2.58 -0.21
C VAL A 9 -25.45 3.49 0.59
N HIS A 10 -25.12 4.77 0.60
CA HIS A 10 -26.01 5.83 1.04
C HIS A 10 -26.82 6.30 -0.17
N ILE A 11 -28.13 6.39 0.00
CA ILE A 11 -29.05 6.82 -1.05
C ILE A 11 -29.81 8.02 -0.52
N ARG A 12 -29.80 9.12 -1.29
CA ARG A 12 -30.64 10.29 -1.04
C ARG A 12 -31.41 10.65 -2.29
N ARG A 13 -32.56 11.27 -2.11
CA ARG A 13 -33.44 11.69 -3.20
C ARG A 13 -33.37 13.20 -3.38
N HIS A 14 -33.05 13.64 -4.59
CA HIS A 14 -33.04 15.05 -4.93
C HIS A 14 -34.47 15.54 -5.12
N GLN A 15 -34.93 16.46 -4.26
CA GLN A 15 -36.34 16.88 -4.26
C GLN A 15 -36.69 17.73 -5.51
N ASP A 16 -35.79 18.63 -5.90
CA ASP A 16 -36.07 19.59 -6.99
C ASP A 16 -35.82 19.05 -8.41
N MET A 17 -35.10 17.94 -8.56
CA MET A 17 -34.72 17.36 -9.86
C MET A 17 -35.51 16.08 -10.14
N GLY A 18 -36.83 16.18 -10.12
CA GLY A 18 -37.74 15.08 -10.48
C GLY A 18 -37.68 13.87 -9.54
N GLY A 19 -37.08 14.01 -8.36
CA GLY A 19 -36.93 12.90 -7.42
C GLY A 19 -35.83 11.91 -7.79
N MET A 20 -34.80 12.32 -8.52
CA MET A 20 -33.64 11.48 -8.86
C MET A 20 -32.93 10.96 -7.60
N HIS A 21 -32.50 9.70 -7.62
CA HIS A 21 -31.69 9.11 -6.55
C HIS A 21 -30.20 9.38 -6.79
N VAL A 22 -29.53 9.82 -5.72
CA VAL A 22 -28.09 10.07 -5.66
C VAL A 22 -27.47 9.08 -4.69
N TYR A 23 -26.54 8.28 -5.21
CA TYR A 23 -25.90 7.18 -4.52
C TYR A 23 -24.48 7.57 -4.12
N MET A 24 -24.02 7.14 -2.96
CA MET A 24 -22.63 7.28 -2.51
C MET A 24 -22.22 6.02 -1.76
N TYR A 25 -21.15 5.36 -2.17
CA TYR A 25 -20.64 4.20 -1.43
C TYR A 25 -20.03 4.61 -0.09
N ALA A 26 -20.20 3.76 0.93
CA ALA A 26 -19.72 4.04 2.28
C ALA A 26 -18.18 4.14 2.37
N ASP A 27 -17.46 3.41 1.51
CA ASP A 27 -16.00 3.34 1.48
C ASP A 27 -15.33 4.41 0.60
N THR A 28 -16.10 5.07 -0.28
CA THR A 28 -15.65 6.18 -1.13
C THR A 28 -16.54 7.42 -0.94
N PRO A 29 -16.46 8.08 0.23
CA PRO A 29 -17.21 9.31 0.48
C PRO A 29 -16.79 10.43 -0.49
N GLY A 30 -17.77 11.23 -0.91
CA GLY A 30 -17.56 12.35 -1.83
C GLY A 30 -17.51 11.97 -3.32
N VAL A 31 -17.81 10.71 -3.66
CA VAL A 31 -18.08 10.28 -5.04
C VAL A 31 -19.57 9.96 -5.14
N TYR A 32 -20.29 10.77 -5.91
CA TYR A 32 -21.74 10.66 -6.07
C TYR A 32 -22.07 10.06 -7.42
N LEU A 33 -23.03 9.14 -7.45
CA LEU A 33 -23.42 8.38 -8.62
C LEU A 33 -24.93 8.47 -8.84
N ASN A 34 -25.37 8.30 -10.07
CA ASN A 34 -26.78 8.05 -10.42
C ASN A 34 -27.10 6.54 -10.41
N GLU A 35 -28.33 6.18 -10.75
CA GLU A 35 -28.81 4.78 -10.80
C GLU A 35 -28.01 3.89 -11.76
N ASP A 36 -27.43 4.48 -12.81
CA ASP A 36 -26.63 3.82 -13.84
C ASP A 36 -25.13 3.71 -13.49
N GLY A 37 -24.74 4.19 -12.32
CA GLY A 37 -23.35 4.22 -11.84
C GLY A 37 -22.50 5.35 -12.44
N VAL A 38 -23.11 6.36 -13.05
CA VAL A 38 -22.44 7.51 -13.65
C VAL A 38 -22.19 8.57 -12.59
N ARG A 39 -20.99 9.18 -12.59
CA ARG A 39 -20.63 10.26 -11.66
C ARG A 39 -21.50 11.49 -11.84
N LEU A 40 -21.99 12.00 -10.73
CA LEU A 40 -22.76 13.23 -10.64
C LEU A 40 -21.89 14.39 -10.13
N PRO A 41 -22.12 15.62 -10.63
CA PRO A 41 -21.57 16.84 -10.05
C PRO A 41 -21.91 17.00 -8.56
N GLU A 42 -20.97 17.57 -7.80
CA GLU A 42 -21.14 17.83 -6.37
C GLU A 42 -22.35 18.74 -6.07
N ALA A 43 -22.66 19.69 -6.94
CA ALA A 43 -23.85 20.56 -6.80
C ALA A 43 -25.17 19.78 -6.76
N ILE A 44 -25.28 18.68 -7.53
CA ILE A 44 -26.46 17.81 -7.52
C ILE A 44 -26.51 17.01 -6.22
N ALA A 45 -25.36 16.57 -5.70
CA ALA A 45 -25.33 15.87 -4.42
C ALA A 45 -25.69 16.80 -3.24
N GLU A 46 -25.26 18.06 -3.29
CA GLU A 46 -25.64 19.08 -2.32
C GLU A 46 -27.15 19.34 -2.34
N GLY A 47 -27.75 19.45 -3.53
CA GLY A 47 -29.21 19.55 -3.69
C GLY A 47 -29.99 18.32 -3.23
N ALA A 48 -29.36 17.14 -3.17
CA ALA A 48 -29.92 15.94 -2.55
C ALA A 48 -29.71 15.88 -1.02
N GLY A 49 -29.06 16.89 -0.43
CA GLY A 49 -28.84 17.01 1.02
C GLY A 49 -27.61 16.25 1.53
N TYR A 50 -26.63 15.96 0.69
CA TYR A 50 -25.33 15.45 1.16
C TYR A 50 -24.45 16.58 1.71
N PRO A 51 -23.69 16.34 2.79
CA PRO A 51 -22.72 17.30 3.32
C PRO A 51 -21.44 17.29 2.47
N VAL A 52 -21.51 17.83 1.26
CA VAL A 52 -20.43 17.76 0.25
C VAL A 52 -19.11 18.32 0.79
N ALA A 53 -19.14 19.45 1.49
CA ALA A 53 -17.94 20.07 2.05
C ALA A 53 -17.24 19.17 3.09
N GLU A 54 -18.00 18.43 3.90
CA GLU A 54 -17.45 17.49 4.88
C GLU A 54 -16.84 16.27 4.17
N HIS A 55 -17.56 15.72 3.19
CA HIS A 55 -17.08 14.61 2.39
C HIS A 55 -15.80 14.95 1.60
N ALA A 56 -15.71 16.16 1.04
CA ALA A 56 -14.51 16.63 0.36
C ALA A 56 -13.31 16.71 1.32
N ARG A 57 -13.50 17.19 2.56
CA ARG A 57 -12.45 17.20 3.59
C ARG A 57 -12.05 15.78 4.01
N ALA A 58 -13.02 14.88 4.16
CA ALA A 58 -12.76 13.48 4.49
C ALA A 58 -11.95 12.78 3.39
N ARG A 59 -12.30 13.01 2.11
CA ARG A 59 -11.54 12.51 0.96
C ARG A 59 -10.11 13.02 0.97
N LEU A 60 -9.92 14.34 1.12
CA LEU A 60 -8.58 14.92 1.18
C LEU A 60 -7.76 14.38 2.35
N LYS A 61 -8.40 14.17 3.51
CA LYS A 61 -7.74 13.55 4.67
C LYS A 61 -7.29 12.12 4.35
N LYS A 62 -8.17 11.31 3.75
CA LYS A 62 -7.85 9.94 3.34
C LYS A 62 -6.70 9.92 2.32
N GLU A 63 -6.77 10.73 1.27
CA GLU A 63 -5.71 10.84 0.25
C GLU A 63 -4.35 11.23 0.87
N ARG A 64 -4.34 12.17 1.83
CA ARG A 64 -3.11 12.54 2.55
C ARG A 64 -2.58 11.41 3.43
N MET A 65 -3.46 10.67 4.08
CA MET A 65 -3.07 9.51 4.89
C MET A 65 -2.51 8.40 4.01
N ASP A 66 -3.19 8.07 2.92
CA ASP A 66 -2.75 7.04 1.97
C ASP A 66 -1.40 7.42 1.34
N ALA A 67 -1.19 8.69 1.00
CA ALA A 67 0.09 9.19 0.51
C ALA A 67 1.21 9.09 1.57
N ALA A 68 0.93 9.44 2.82
CA ALA A 68 1.90 9.33 3.90
C ALA A 68 2.24 7.87 4.23
N ILE A 69 1.26 6.96 4.17
CA ILE A 69 1.49 5.53 4.33
C ILE A 69 2.38 5.01 3.21
N ALA A 70 2.07 5.36 1.96
CA ALA A 70 2.88 4.96 0.80
C ALA A 70 4.32 5.50 0.89
N GLU A 71 4.51 6.72 1.42
CA GLU A 71 5.85 7.28 1.66
C GLU A 71 6.61 6.49 2.74
N VAL A 72 5.95 6.14 3.84
CA VAL A 72 6.54 5.32 4.91
C VAL A 72 6.89 3.93 4.39
N GLU A 73 5.99 3.29 3.64
CA GLU A 73 6.24 1.99 3.02
C GLU A 73 7.42 2.04 2.05
N ALA A 74 7.50 3.07 1.19
CA ALA A 74 8.64 3.25 0.30
C ALA A 74 9.96 3.43 1.06
N GLN A 75 9.96 4.19 2.17
CA GLN A 75 11.16 4.34 3.01
C GLN A 75 11.54 3.04 3.73
N LEU A 76 10.57 2.24 4.14
CA LEU A 76 10.80 0.93 4.76
C LEU A 76 11.29 -0.10 3.75
N ASP A 77 10.74 -0.14 2.53
CA ASP A 77 11.20 -1.03 1.47
C ASP A 77 12.66 -0.72 1.10
N ILE A 78 13.01 0.57 0.99
CA ILE A 78 14.41 1.01 0.79
C ILE A 78 15.31 0.56 1.95
N ALA A 79 14.80 0.56 3.19
CA ALA A 79 15.56 0.10 4.36
C ALA A 79 15.65 -1.43 4.47
N THR A 80 14.82 -2.18 3.73
CA THR A 80 14.74 -3.64 3.79
C THR A 80 15.61 -4.33 2.74
N GLU A 81 16.01 -3.62 1.69
CA GLU A 81 17.13 -4.00 0.83
C GLU A 81 18.44 -3.85 1.61
N GLY A 82 18.76 -4.88 2.37
CA GLY A 82 19.92 -4.88 3.24
C GLY A 82 21.21 -4.57 2.49
N ALA A 83 22.02 -3.66 3.02
CA ALA A 83 23.30 -3.31 2.41
C ALA A 83 24.17 -4.56 2.25
N VAL A 84 24.72 -4.79 1.05
CA VAL A 84 25.64 -5.90 0.79
C VAL A 84 26.93 -5.69 1.59
N LEU A 85 27.15 -6.54 2.58
CA LEU A 85 28.36 -6.52 3.43
C LEU A 85 29.52 -7.25 2.77
N ALA A 86 29.22 -8.33 2.04
CA ALA A 86 30.18 -9.13 1.31
C ALA A 86 29.49 -9.89 0.18
N ALA A 87 30.20 -10.11 -0.93
CA ALA A 87 29.75 -10.94 -2.03
C ALA A 87 30.92 -11.79 -2.55
N ARG A 88 30.74 -13.10 -2.68
CA ARG A 88 31.76 -14.03 -3.18
C ARG A 88 31.14 -15.28 -3.80
N GLY A 89 31.69 -15.72 -4.93
CA GLY A 89 31.31 -17.00 -5.56
C GLY A 89 29.81 -17.14 -5.83
N GLY A 90 29.14 -16.03 -6.14
CA GLY A 90 27.69 -15.98 -6.36
C GLY A 90 26.85 -15.75 -5.09
N TYR A 91 27.41 -15.96 -3.90
CA TYR A 91 26.72 -15.71 -2.64
C TYR A 91 26.87 -14.26 -2.18
N GLN A 92 25.85 -13.71 -1.51
CA GLN A 92 25.90 -12.37 -0.92
C GLN A 92 25.41 -12.37 0.54
N VAL A 93 26.03 -11.53 1.36
CA VAL A 93 25.63 -11.29 2.74
C VAL A 93 24.98 -9.91 2.82
N LEU A 94 23.69 -9.86 3.14
CA LEU A 94 22.89 -8.64 3.21
C LEU A 94 22.63 -8.25 4.66
N SER A 95 23.00 -7.03 5.04
CA SER A 95 22.74 -6.47 6.37
C SER A 95 21.24 -6.24 6.58
N SER A 96 20.61 -6.91 7.56
CA SER A 96 19.21 -6.68 7.93
C SER A 96 19.06 -5.68 9.09
N GLY A 97 20.12 -4.96 9.45
CA GLY A 97 20.17 -4.10 10.63
C GLY A 97 20.39 -4.86 11.94
N ALA A 98 20.56 -4.12 13.05
CA ALA A 98 20.76 -4.68 14.40
C ALA A 98 21.87 -5.76 14.51
N ASN A 99 22.95 -5.62 13.74
CA ASN A 99 24.07 -6.59 13.66
C ASN A 99 23.66 -8.01 13.19
N ARG A 100 22.58 -8.10 12.40
CA ARG A 100 22.10 -9.34 11.78
C ARG A 100 22.17 -9.23 10.27
N ALA A 101 22.47 -10.35 9.63
CA ALA A 101 22.57 -10.47 8.18
C ALA A 101 21.83 -11.70 7.67
N LYS A 102 21.44 -11.65 6.41
CA LYS A 102 20.92 -12.77 5.63
C LYS A 102 21.98 -13.18 4.63
N VAL A 103 22.05 -14.47 4.31
CA VAL A 103 22.90 -14.97 3.22
C VAL A 103 22.01 -15.42 2.07
N ILE A 104 22.28 -14.89 0.87
CA ILE A 104 21.62 -15.27 -0.37
C ILE A 104 22.60 -16.00 -1.29
N ASP A 105 22.08 -16.93 -2.08
CA ASP A 105 22.84 -17.65 -3.11
C ASP A 105 22.88 -16.91 -4.47
N ASP A 106 23.49 -17.55 -5.46
CA ASP A 106 23.66 -17.05 -6.82
C ASP A 106 22.35 -16.97 -7.62
N THR A 107 21.30 -17.65 -7.15
CA THR A 107 19.94 -17.57 -7.68
C THR A 107 19.10 -16.49 -6.99
N GLY A 108 19.62 -15.88 -5.92
CA GLY A 108 18.94 -14.90 -5.10
C GLY A 108 18.05 -15.52 -4.00
N ALA A 109 18.13 -16.83 -3.77
CA ALA A 109 17.38 -17.49 -2.72
C ALA A 109 18.05 -17.33 -1.35
N LEU A 110 17.24 -17.17 -0.30
CA LEU A 110 17.72 -17.06 1.07
C LEU A 110 18.16 -18.42 1.61
N LEU A 111 19.46 -18.55 1.92
CA LEU A 111 20.00 -19.74 2.59
C LEU A 111 19.66 -19.77 4.08
N THR A 112 19.50 -18.60 4.68
CA THR A 112 19.15 -18.45 6.08
C THR A 112 17.65 -18.12 6.21
N PRO A 113 16.83 -18.99 6.85
CA PRO A 113 15.39 -18.74 7.01
C PRO A 113 15.09 -17.54 7.93
N VAL A 114 16.03 -17.20 8.81
CA VAL A 114 16.00 -16.01 9.67
C VAL A 114 17.35 -15.29 9.63
N PRO A 115 17.41 -13.96 9.78
CA PRO A 115 18.68 -13.25 9.87
C PRO A 115 19.54 -13.77 11.02
N ILE A 116 20.81 -14.03 10.76
CA ILE A 116 21.79 -14.52 11.75
C ILE A 116 22.80 -13.41 12.11
N PRO A 117 23.52 -13.49 13.22
CA PRO A 117 24.56 -12.49 13.56
C PRO A 117 25.59 -12.31 12.43
N HIS A 118 26.11 -11.08 12.25
CA HIS A 118 27.07 -10.77 11.17
C HIS A 118 28.27 -11.73 11.11
N HIS A 119 28.88 -12.02 12.26
CA HIS A 119 30.07 -12.89 12.31
C HIS A 119 29.75 -14.33 11.88
N GLU A 120 28.56 -14.85 12.18
CA GLU A 120 28.11 -16.16 11.72
C GLU A 120 27.82 -16.15 10.21
N ALA A 121 27.21 -15.09 9.69
CA ALA A 121 26.98 -14.94 8.25
C ALA A 121 28.29 -14.90 7.46
N MET A 122 29.31 -14.21 7.97
CA MET A 122 30.64 -14.15 7.34
C MET A 122 31.36 -15.51 7.42
N ALA A 123 31.25 -16.21 8.56
CA ALA A 123 31.79 -17.56 8.70
C ALA A 123 31.10 -18.55 7.75
N LEU A 124 29.77 -18.45 7.59
CA LEU A 124 29.02 -19.25 6.63
C LEU A 124 29.45 -18.96 5.19
N LEU A 125 29.63 -17.69 4.83
CA LEU A 125 30.13 -17.30 3.50
C LEU A 125 31.52 -17.91 3.22
N ALA A 126 32.43 -17.86 4.19
CA ALA A 126 33.77 -18.44 4.08
C ALA A 126 33.76 -19.98 3.95
N LEU A 127 32.78 -20.66 4.57
CA LEU A 127 32.59 -22.10 4.42
C LEU A 127 32.03 -22.47 3.04
N LEU A 128 31.12 -21.66 2.49
CA LEU A 128 30.50 -21.88 1.19
C LEU A 128 31.45 -21.60 0.03
N VAL A 129 32.31 -20.59 0.18
CA VAL A 129 33.31 -20.23 -0.82
C VAL A 129 34.67 -20.04 -0.13
N PRO A 130 35.48 -21.11 -0.05
CA PRO A 130 36.81 -21.03 0.51
C PRO A 130 37.68 -20.01 -0.23
N GLU A 131 38.54 -19.32 0.52
CA GLU A 131 39.63 -18.53 -0.06
C GLU A 131 40.68 -19.52 -0.59
N ASP A 132 40.63 -19.80 -1.88
CA ASP A 132 41.62 -20.56 -2.67
C ASP A 132 41.67 -22.09 -2.46
N ALA A 133 41.26 -22.78 -3.54
CA ALA A 133 42.01 -23.89 -4.12
C ALA A 133 42.42 -23.49 -5.54
#